data_AF-A0A316DKL3-F1
#
_entry.id   AF-A0A316DKL3-F1
#
_cell.length_a   1.000
_cell.length_b   1.000
_cell.length_c   1.000
_cell.angle_alpha   90.00
_cell.angle_beta   90.00
_cell.angle_gamma   90.00
#
_symmetry.space_group_name_H-M   'P 1'
#
loop_
_entity.id
_entity.type
_entity.pdbx_description
1 polymer ?
#
loop_
_entity_poly.entity_id
_entity_poly.type
_entity_poly.pdbx_seq_one_letter_code
_entity_poly.pdbx_strand_id
1 'polypeptide(L)'
;MKRYIFTLSIIFIFQITYSQNPRARDLGIPFAGNTGEFNAITDVQGVEVGYSTIIEGEGKNVLGEGPIRTGVTAIFPRGKAKKFSPVYANWYSLNGNGEMTGTTWVTESGFLETPVMITNTNSVGEVRQAVLKWFVDTDWYRGEKWWYTYPVVAETYDGFLNDIYGFHVKEEHVIEAIENTSSGQIAEGNVGGGTGMMCLGFKGGTGTSSRVVHINDSMYTVGVLVQSNFGAKRNLTIAGVPVGMELLNIKSEEYKGDPISNRKEGDGSIIVIVATDAPLLPHQLKRIAQRIPLGIGNVGGRGSNGSGDIFLAFSTANEGAFSRSENTTVESVSNDMISPLFEATVQAVEEAIINAMVAAETMEGIHGNTSYRLPHDETIEVMKKYNRYQPEVILKNKELETYAGKYEFRPEAYATISQEGGKLFIQFPKTHKAEMSPINNHTFEVFDFGIRISFNKNTTELTIMANGETKAKKVE
;
A
#
# COMPACT_ATOMS: atom_id res chain seq x y z
N MET A 1 34.99 59.60 -8.62
CA MET A 1 33.88 58.96 -7.85
C MET A 1 32.97 58.23 -8.83
N LYS A 2 33.06 56.90 -8.93
CA LYS A 2 32.10 56.07 -9.66
C LYS A 2 31.36 55.20 -8.63
N ARG A 3 30.05 55.40 -8.52
CA ARG A 3 29.15 54.62 -7.67
C ARG A 3 28.70 53.38 -8.44
N TYR A 4 28.92 52.20 -7.88
CA TYR A 4 28.29 50.96 -8.34
C TYR A 4 27.03 50.73 -7.52
N ILE A 5 25.89 50.57 -8.21
CA ILE A 5 24.61 50.17 -7.62
C ILE A 5 24.52 48.66 -7.80
N PHE A 6 24.48 47.92 -6.69
CA PHE A 6 24.16 46.49 -6.67
C PHE A 6 22.64 46.35 -6.55
N THR A 7 22.01 45.77 -7.57
CA THR A 7 20.59 45.42 -7.54
C THR A 7 20.47 43.98 -7.03
N LEU A 8 19.88 43.81 -5.84
CA LEU A 8 19.63 42.50 -5.25
C LEU A 8 18.26 42.00 -5.75
N SER A 9 18.25 41.03 -6.66
CA SER A 9 17.02 40.37 -7.11
C SER A 9 16.63 39.28 -6.11
N ILE A 10 15.58 39.51 -5.34
CA ILE A 10 14.97 38.51 -4.46
C ILE A 10 14.07 37.61 -5.32
N ILE A 11 14.49 36.38 -5.53
CA ILE A 11 13.68 35.33 -6.16
C ILE A 11 12.75 34.76 -5.08
N PHE A 12 11.45 35.07 -5.18
CA PHE A 12 10.41 34.40 -4.41
C PHE A 12 10.18 33.00 -4.99
N ILE A 13 10.67 31.98 -4.29
CA ILE A 13 10.29 30.58 -4.55
C ILE A 13 8.90 30.39 -3.94
N PHE A 14 7.87 30.34 -4.78
CA PHE A 14 6.56 29.85 -4.38
C PHE A 14 6.64 28.33 -4.22
N GLN A 15 6.63 27.85 -2.98
CA GLN A 15 6.35 26.45 -2.67
C GLN A 15 4.86 26.23 -2.92
N ILE A 16 4.51 25.58 -4.02
CA ILE A 16 3.14 25.08 -4.25
C ILE A 16 3.01 23.84 -3.37
N THR A 17 2.36 23.97 -2.22
CA THR A 17 1.91 22.82 -1.43
C THR A 17 0.71 22.21 -2.15
N TYR A 18 0.93 21.16 -2.95
CA TYR A 18 -0.16 20.30 -3.38
C TYR A 18 -0.66 19.56 -2.13
N SER A 19 -1.85 19.92 -1.64
CA SER A 19 -2.58 19.04 -0.73
C SER A 19 -2.77 17.71 -1.45
N GLN A 20 -2.38 16.60 -0.83
CA GLN A 20 -2.70 15.29 -1.38
C GLN A 20 -4.20 15.20 -1.60
N ASN A 21 -4.63 14.55 -2.68
CA ASN A 21 -6.01 14.12 -2.84
C ASN A 21 -6.43 13.31 -1.59
N PRO A 22 -7.70 13.40 -1.15
CA PRO A 22 -8.16 12.64 0.01
C PRO A 22 -7.90 11.14 -0.21
N ARG A 23 -7.55 10.44 0.85
CA ARG A 23 -7.42 8.97 0.90
C ARG A 23 -8.71 8.34 1.42
N ALA A 24 -8.80 7.02 1.41
CA ALA A 24 -10.04 6.33 1.74
C ALA A 24 -10.54 6.65 3.16
N ARG A 25 -9.64 6.73 4.15
CA ARG A 25 -9.98 7.13 5.53
C ARG A 25 -10.51 8.56 5.61
N ASP A 26 -10.00 9.48 4.79
CA ASP A 26 -10.46 10.88 4.74
C ASP A 26 -11.89 11.00 4.20
N LEU A 27 -12.34 10.01 3.40
CA LEU A 27 -13.74 9.88 2.98
C LEU A 27 -14.63 9.22 4.05
N GLY A 28 -14.11 8.97 5.24
CA GLY A 28 -14.82 8.30 6.33
C GLY A 28 -15.09 6.81 6.08
N ILE A 29 -14.27 6.16 5.25
CA ILE A 29 -14.32 4.71 5.06
C ILE A 29 -13.60 4.03 6.24
N PRO A 30 -14.28 3.13 6.98
CA PRO A 30 -13.68 2.48 8.13
C PRO A 30 -12.78 1.30 7.70
N PHE A 31 -11.59 1.24 8.27
CA PHE A 31 -10.68 0.11 8.14
C PHE A 31 -10.18 -0.34 9.52
N ALA A 32 -10.02 -1.65 9.69
CA ALA A 32 -9.46 -2.22 10.90
C ALA A 32 -7.95 -1.99 10.99
N GLY A 33 -7.42 -1.93 12.22
CA GLY A 33 -6.00 -1.84 12.52
C GLY A 33 -5.46 -0.40 12.50
N ASN A 34 -4.38 -0.20 13.25
CA ASN A 34 -3.65 1.06 13.34
C ASN A 34 -2.60 1.13 12.23
N THR A 35 -2.48 2.28 11.58
CA THR A 35 -1.50 2.49 10.50
C THR A 35 -0.16 2.97 11.07
N GLY A 36 0.90 2.87 10.26
CA GLY A 36 2.09 3.70 10.46
C GLY A 36 1.81 5.18 10.19
N GLU A 37 2.84 6.01 10.30
CA GLU A 37 2.74 7.47 10.18
C GLU A 37 2.19 7.91 8.82
N PHE A 38 2.70 7.32 7.74
CA PHE A 38 2.34 7.67 6.37
C PHE A 38 1.19 6.82 5.83
N ASN A 39 0.81 5.75 6.56
CA ASN A 39 -0.09 4.70 6.08
C ASN A 39 0.34 4.25 4.68
N ALA A 40 1.61 3.85 4.55
CA ALA A 40 2.25 3.52 3.29
C ALA A 40 3.31 2.42 3.47
N ILE A 41 3.72 1.77 2.37
CA ILE A 41 4.75 0.73 2.41
C ILE A 41 6.08 1.23 3.00
N THR A 42 6.34 2.53 2.83
CA THR A 42 7.50 3.27 3.33
C THR A 42 7.51 3.49 4.85
N ASP A 43 6.42 3.17 5.56
CA ASP A 43 6.43 3.06 7.03
C ASP A 43 7.35 1.94 7.51
N VAL A 44 7.61 0.93 6.66
CA VAL A 44 8.66 -0.07 6.93
C VAL A 44 10.01 0.60 6.72
N GLN A 45 10.74 0.76 7.83
CA GLN A 45 11.97 1.54 7.86
C GLN A 45 12.96 1.11 6.77
N GLY A 46 13.44 2.10 6.01
CA GLY A 46 14.42 1.93 4.93
C GLY A 46 13.80 1.59 3.57
N VAL A 47 12.52 1.29 3.47
CA VAL A 47 11.86 1.12 2.17
C VAL A 47 11.75 2.49 1.48
N GLU A 48 12.10 2.51 0.19
CA GLU A 48 11.91 3.68 -0.68
C GLU A 48 11.11 3.30 -1.91
N VAL A 49 10.28 4.23 -2.41
CA VAL A 49 9.50 4.08 -3.62
C VAL A 49 9.73 5.28 -4.55
N GLY A 50 9.86 5.02 -5.84
CA GLY A 50 10.01 6.04 -6.87
C GLY A 50 9.21 5.73 -8.13
N TYR A 51 8.98 6.75 -8.95
CA TYR A 51 8.09 6.67 -10.10
C TYR A 51 8.67 7.39 -11.32
N SER A 52 8.33 6.88 -12.49
CA SER A 52 8.29 7.63 -13.76
C SER A 52 6.87 7.48 -14.33
N THR A 53 6.22 8.59 -14.62
CA THR A 53 4.81 8.66 -15.04
C THR A 53 4.72 9.30 -16.42
N ILE A 54 4.20 8.58 -17.41
CA ILE A 54 4.20 8.99 -18.82
C ILE A 54 2.76 9.19 -19.28
N ILE A 55 2.40 10.46 -19.52
CA ILE A 55 1.08 10.88 -19.99
C ILE A 55 1.27 11.85 -21.17
N GLU A 56 1.09 11.36 -22.39
CA GLU A 56 1.33 12.13 -23.61
C GLU A 56 0.27 11.87 -24.69
N GLY A 57 -0.04 12.87 -25.49
CA GLY A 57 -1.00 12.77 -26.59
C GLY A 57 -2.45 12.58 -26.17
N GLU A 58 -3.36 12.72 -27.14
CA GLU A 58 -4.81 12.59 -26.99
C GLU A 58 -5.45 12.08 -28.30
N GLY A 59 -6.72 11.66 -28.24
CA GLY A 59 -7.48 11.27 -29.41
C GLY A 59 -7.18 9.86 -29.94
N LYS A 60 -7.19 9.69 -31.27
CA LYS A 60 -7.10 8.37 -31.92
C LYS A 60 -5.72 7.74 -31.67
N ASN A 61 -5.69 6.43 -31.38
CA ASN A 61 -4.43 5.71 -31.29
C ASN A 61 -3.72 5.66 -32.65
N VAL A 62 -2.45 6.08 -32.65
CA VAL A 62 -1.47 5.80 -33.70
C VAL A 62 -0.39 4.94 -33.05
N LEU A 63 -0.31 3.68 -33.47
CA LEU A 63 0.60 2.70 -32.88
C LEU A 63 2.05 3.18 -32.97
N GLY A 64 2.72 3.26 -31.83
CA GLY A 64 4.08 3.78 -31.72
C GLY A 64 4.18 5.29 -31.47
N GLU A 65 3.06 6.02 -31.50
CA GLU A 65 3.01 7.46 -31.24
C GLU A 65 2.14 7.81 -30.02
N GLY A 66 1.10 7.02 -29.73
CA GLY A 66 0.21 7.22 -28.59
C GLY A 66 -1.25 7.48 -28.99
N PRO A 67 -2.12 7.88 -28.05
CA PRO A 67 -1.81 8.37 -26.69
C PRO A 67 -1.10 7.39 -25.75
N ILE A 68 -0.27 7.93 -24.85
CA ILE A 68 0.56 7.19 -23.89
C ILE A 68 0.02 7.41 -22.48
N ARG A 69 -0.26 6.33 -21.74
CA ARG A 69 -0.77 6.35 -20.35
C ARG A 69 -0.12 5.23 -19.55
N THR A 70 1.17 5.33 -19.28
CA THR A 70 1.94 4.25 -18.66
C THR A 70 3.07 4.77 -17.77
N GLY A 71 3.91 3.89 -17.26
CA GLY A 71 5.06 4.29 -16.47
C GLY A 71 5.78 3.14 -15.78
N VAL A 72 6.63 3.49 -14.82
CA VAL A 72 7.44 2.55 -14.03
C VAL A 72 7.37 2.95 -12.56
N THR A 73 7.20 1.96 -11.69
CA THR A 73 7.33 2.09 -10.23
C THR A 73 8.55 1.29 -9.78
N ALA A 74 9.41 1.89 -8.96
CA ALA A 74 10.58 1.24 -8.35
C ALA A 74 10.39 1.14 -6.84
N ILE A 75 10.73 -0.01 -6.24
CA ILE A 75 10.66 -0.25 -4.80
C ILE A 75 12.00 -0.81 -4.34
N PHE A 76 12.69 -0.09 -3.47
CA PHE A 76 13.96 -0.52 -2.88
C PHE A 76 13.73 -1.04 -1.46
N PRO A 77 13.98 -2.33 -1.18
CA PRO A 77 13.72 -2.92 0.13
C PRO A 77 14.44 -2.24 1.30
N ARG A 78 15.64 -1.68 1.07
CA ARG A 78 16.43 -0.97 2.07
C ARG A 78 17.04 0.34 1.54
N GLY A 79 16.37 0.95 0.57
CA GLY A 79 16.75 2.20 -0.07
C GLY A 79 17.90 2.06 -1.05
N LYS A 80 17.96 2.96 -2.05
CA LYS A 80 18.95 2.86 -3.14
C LYS A 80 20.39 3.08 -2.70
N ALA A 81 20.59 3.83 -1.60
CA ALA A 81 21.92 4.11 -1.05
C ALA A 81 22.63 2.85 -0.53
N LYS A 82 21.87 1.85 -0.06
CA LYS A 82 22.40 0.56 0.40
C LYS A 82 22.56 -0.39 -0.79
N LYS A 83 23.56 -0.12 -1.64
CA LYS A 83 23.91 -1.00 -2.80
C LYS A 83 24.06 -2.45 -2.37
N PHE A 84 23.40 -3.36 -3.08
CA PHE A 84 23.42 -4.80 -2.84
C PHE A 84 23.27 -5.15 -1.35
N SER A 85 22.06 -4.93 -0.81
CA SER A 85 21.65 -5.33 0.53
C SER A 85 20.48 -6.30 0.45
N PRO A 86 20.73 -7.60 0.17
CA PRO A 86 19.66 -8.57 0.01
C PRO A 86 18.78 -8.71 1.26
N VAL A 87 17.50 -8.93 1.02
CA VAL A 87 16.48 -9.19 2.05
C VAL A 87 15.91 -10.58 1.87
N TYR A 88 15.45 -11.21 2.95
CA TYR A 88 14.65 -12.42 2.78
C TYR A 88 13.33 -12.07 2.10
N ALA A 89 12.92 -12.92 1.15
CA ALA A 89 11.71 -12.73 0.37
C ALA A 89 11.08 -14.06 -0.06
N ASN A 90 9.80 -14.00 -0.41
CA ASN A 90 9.14 -15.05 -1.18
C ASN A 90 7.94 -14.47 -1.94
N TRP A 91 7.36 -15.23 -2.85
CA TRP A 91 6.27 -14.78 -3.73
C TRP A 91 5.13 -15.80 -3.80
N TYR A 92 3.96 -15.40 -4.28
CA TYR A 92 2.82 -16.30 -4.51
C TYR A 92 1.99 -15.82 -5.71
N SER A 93 1.48 -16.75 -6.51
CA SER A 93 0.51 -16.47 -7.57
C SER A 93 -0.81 -17.12 -7.22
N LEU A 94 -1.86 -16.30 -7.14
CA LEU A 94 -3.24 -16.78 -7.05
C LEU A 94 -3.74 -17.20 -8.43
N ASN A 95 -3.47 -16.38 -9.44
CA ASN A 95 -3.71 -16.69 -10.85
C ASN A 95 -2.53 -16.21 -11.70
N GLY A 96 -1.98 -17.08 -12.54
CA GLY A 96 -0.72 -16.88 -13.24
C GLY A 96 -0.82 -16.23 -14.62
N ASN A 97 -1.94 -15.56 -14.94
CA ASN A 97 -2.11 -14.87 -16.22
C ASN A 97 -1.41 -13.48 -16.22
N GLY A 98 -0.12 -13.48 -15.93
CA GLY A 98 0.73 -12.29 -15.85
C GLY A 98 2.19 -12.66 -15.61
N GLU A 99 3.06 -11.66 -15.49
CA GLU A 99 4.51 -11.88 -15.34
C GLU A 99 5.09 -11.22 -14.07
N MET A 100 6.03 -11.94 -13.44
CA MET A 100 6.92 -11.42 -12.41
C MET A 100 8.26 -12.16 -12.51
N THR A 101 9.27 -11.49 -13.08
CA THR A 101 10.58 -12.08 -13.30
C THR A 101 11.35 -12.28 -11.99
N GLY A 102 12.42 -13.08 -12.01
CA GLY A 102 13.31 -13.28 -10.86
C GLY A 102 12.76 -14.18 -9.74
N THR A 103 11.48 -14.51 -9.81
CA THR A 103 10.75 -15.34 -8.84
C THR A 103 11.35 -16.73 -8.61
N THR A 104 11.95 -17.35 -9.62
CA THR A 104 12.65 -18.64 -9.48
C THR A 104 13.80 -18.54 -8.48
N TRP A 105 14.64 -17.51 -8.58
CA TRP A 105 15.76 -17.31 -7.64
C TRP A 105 15.27 -16.88 -6.27
N VAL A 106 14.23 -16.05 -6.19
CA VAL A 106 13.60 -15.68 -4.91
C VAL A 106 13.08 -16.92 -4.17
N THR A 107 12.43 -17.87 -4.85
CA THR A 107 11.98 -19.13 -4.22
C THR A 107 13.16 -20.01 -3.81
N GLU A 108 14.14 -20.16 -4.69
CA GLU A 108 15.27 -21.09 -4.50
C GLU A 108 16.23 -20.62 -3.40
N SER A 109 16.65 -19.36 -3.46
CA SER A 109 17.61 -18.77 -2.51
C SER A 109 16.95 -18.23 -1.25
N GLY A 110 15.67 -17.85 -1.34
CA GLY A 110 14.98 -17.09 -0.31
C GLY A 110 15.37 -15.61 -0.24
N PHE A 111 16.19 -15.10 -1.16
CA PHE A 111 16.65 -13.72 -1.17
C PHE A 111 16.05 -12.90 -2.33
N LEU A 112 15.73 -11.65 -2.03
CA LEU A 112 15.53 -10.58 -3.00
C LEU A 112 16.78 -9.69 -2.99
N GLU A 113 17.52 -9.70 -4.10
CA GLU A 113 18.83 -9.04 -4.25
C GLU A 113 18.77 -7.73 -5.07
N THR A 114 17.61 -7.43 -5.62
CA THR A 114 17.36 -6.36 -6.59
C THR A 114 16.18 -5.50 -6.14
N PRO A 115 16.03 -4.25 -6.60
CA PRO A 115 14.76 -3.55 -6.44
C PRO A 115 13.62 -4.32 -7.11
N VAL A 116 12.39 -4.10 -6.65
CA VAL A 116 11.19 -4.58 -7.34
C VAL A 116 10.72 -3.47 -8.28
N MET A 117 10.57 -3.79 -9.56
CA MET A 117 10.05 -2.88 -10.56
C MET A 117 8.65 -3.31 -10.99
N ILE A 118 7.76 -2.35 -11.23
CA ILE A 118 6.39 -2.61 -11.71
C ILE A 118 6.08 -1.69 -12.89
N THR A 119 5.56 -2.23 -13.98
CA THR A 119 5.27 -1.50 -15.23
C THR A 119 4.08 -2.12 -15.99
N ASN A 120 3.94 -1.85 -17.29
CA ASN A 120 2.96 -2.50 -18.16
C ASN A 120 3.47 -3.83 -18.75
N THR A 121 2.55 -4.68 -19.19
CA THR A 121 2.83 -6.05 -19.67
C THR A 121 3.95 -6.13 -20.71
N ASN A 122 3.90 -5.27 -21.73
CA ASN A 122 4.85 -5.32 -22.85
C ASN A 122 6.20 -4.69 -22.53
N SER A 123 6.34 -4.05 -21.36
CA SER A 123 7.56 -3.33 -20.97
C SER A 123 8.42 -4.08 -19.95
N VAL A 124 8.01 -5.27 -19.49
CA VAL A 124 8.79 -6.09 -18.56
C VAL A 124 10.22 -6.33 -19.06
N GLY A 125 10.37 -6.65 -20.34
CA GLY A 125 11.68 -6.90 -20.96
C GLY A 125 12.60 -5.68 -20.95
N GLU A 126 12.06 -4.51 -21.35
CA GLU A 126 12.78 -3.23 -21.37
C GLU A 126 13.22 -2.85 -19.96
N VAL A 127 12.31 -2.87 -18.99
CA VAL A 127 12.61 -2.52 -17.59
C VAL A 127 13.66 -3.47 -17.01
N ARG A 128 13.54 -4.78 -17.27
CA ARG A 128 14.52 -5.76 -16.81
C ARG A 128 15.91 -5.49 -17.39
N GLN A 129 15.99 -5.16 -18.69
CA GLN A 129 17.27 -4.87 -19.34
C GLN A 129 17.88 -3.57 -18.82
N ALA A 130 17.09 -2.52 -18.66
CA ALA A 130 17.54 -1.22 -18.14
C ALA A 130 18.08 -1.34 -16.71
N VAL A 131 17.43 -2.12 -15.83
CA VAL A 131 17.97 -2.39 -14.48
C VAL A 131 19.34 -3.08 -14.52
N LEU A 132 19.55 -4.02 -15.44
CA LEU A 132 20.85 -4.68 -15.60
C LEU A 132 21.94 -3.70 -16.06
N LYS A 133 21.63 -2.80 -16.99
CA LYS A 133 22.55 -1.74 -17.40
C LYS A 133 22.87 -0.82 -16.23
N TRP A 134 21.86 -0.39 -15.48
CA TRP A 134 22.04 0.41 -14.27
C TRP A 134 22.94 -0.28 -13.24
N PHE A 135 22.83 -1.60 -13.04
CA PHE A 135 23.72 -2.34 -12.16
C PHE A 135 25.19 -2.32 -12.61
N VAL A 136 25.44 -2.38 -13.93
CA VAL A 136 26.79 -2.24 -14.49
C VAL A 136 27.32 -0.84 -14.25
N ASP A 137 26.54 0.19 -14.59
CA ASP A 137 26.95 1.59 -14.54
C ASP A 137 27.18 2.09 -13.11
N THR A 138 26.41 1.55 -12.16
CA THR A 138 26.52 1.93 -10.75
C THR A 138 27.39 1.00 -9.93
N ASP A 139 28.03 -0.01 -10.52
CA ASP A 139 28.79 -1.03 -9.79
C ASP A 139 27.99 -1.61 -8.61
N TRP A 140 26.78 -2.12 -8.90
CA TRP A 140 25.84 -2.61 -7.88
C TRP A 140 26.48 -3.68 -6.98
N TYR A 141 27.31 -4.55 -7.56
CA TYR A 141 28.00 -5.65 -6.90
C TYR A 141 29.39 -5.29 -6.31
N ARG A 142 29.69 -3.99 -6.15
CA ARG A 142 30.86 -3.49 -5.39
C ARG A 142 32.21 -4.07 -5.86
N GLY A 143 32.47 -4.00 -7.16
CA GLY A 143 33.74 -4.40 -7.77
C GLY A 143 33.85 -5.88 -8.11
N GLU A 144 32.79 -6.68 -7.91
CA GLU A 144 32.74 -8.03 -8.45
C GLU A 144 32.78 -7.99 -9.99
N LYS A 145 33.69 -8.77 -10.58
CA LYS A 145 33.92 -8.77 -12.04
C LYS A 145 33.10 -9.79 -12.81
N TRP A 146 32.60 -10.83 -12.14
CA TRP A 146 31.89 -11.96 -12.74
C TRP A 146 30.60 -12.22 -11.99
N TRP A 147 29.54 -11.51 -12.37
CA TRP A 147 28.23 -11.64 -11.74
C TRP A 147 27.13 -11.79 -12.79
N TYR A 148 26.01 -12.36 -12.35
CA TYR A 148 24.74 -12.42 -13.05
C TYR A 148 23.64 -12.27 -12.01
N THR A 149 22.47 -11.80 -12.42
CA THR A 149 21.34 -11.62 -11.51
C THR A 149 20.01 -11.67 -12.24
N TYR A 150 18.94 -11.71 -11.46
CA TYR A 150 17.59 -11.93 -11.92
C TYR A 150 16.69 -10.79 -11.39
N PRO A 151 16.71 -9.60 -12.03
CA PRO A 151 15.87 -8.49 -11.59
C PRO A 151 14.41 -8.90 -11.48
N VAL A 152 13.74 -8.44 -10.42
CA VAL A 152 12.31 -8.66 -10.22
C VAL A 152 11.53 -7.53 -10.89
N VAL A 153 10.87 -7.87 -11.98
CA VAL A 153 10.03 -6.95 -12.76
C VAL A 153 8.66 -7.59 -12.93
N ALA A 154 7.63 -6.90 -12.48
CA ALA A 154 6.25 -7.33 -12.52
C ALA A 154 5.39 -6.38 -13.36
N GLU A 155 4.18 -6.80 -13.71
CA GLU A 155 3.33 -6.01 -14.60
C GLU A 155 1.84 -6.12 -14.35
N THR A 156 1.11 -5.13 -14.87
CA THR A 156 -0.30 -5.26 -15.20
C THR A 156 -0.59 -4.65 -16.58
N TYR A 157 -1.71 -5.00 -17.21
CA TYR A 157 -2.03 -4.56 -18.58
C TYR A 157 -2.82 -3.23 -18.65
N ASP A 158 -2.26 -2.17 -19.27
CA ASP A 158 -2.89 -0.84 -19.42
C ASP A 158 -3.50 -0.53 -20.79
N GLY A 159 -3.62 -1.52 -21.69
CA GLY A 159 -4.01 -1.29 -23.09
C GLY A 159 -5.43 -0.76 -23.33
N PHE A 160 -6.24 -0.55 -22.29
CA PHE A 160 -7.51 0.20 -22.42
C PHE A 160 -7.28 1.70 -22.57
N LEU A 161 -6.27 2.26 -21.89
CA LEU A 161 -5.92 3.68 -21.91
C LEU A 161 -4.62 3.97 -22.65
N ASN A 162 -3.72 3.00 -22.73
CA ASN A 162 -2.36 3.17 -23.24
C ASN A 162 -2.17 2.54 -24.62
N ASP A 163 -1.35 3.16 -25.48
CA ASP A 163 -0.78 2.51 -26.65
C ASP A 163 0.31 1.50 -26.24
N ILE A 164 -0.13 0.36 -25.70
CA ILE A 164 0.80 -0.66 -25.17
C ILE A 164 1.67 -1.30 -26.26
N TYR A 165 1.31 -1.18 -27.54
CA TYR A 165 2.08 -1.71 -28.66
C TYR A 165 3.13 -0.73 -29.19
N GLY A 166 3.16 0.51 -28.70
CA GLY A 166 4.21 1.47 -29.02
C GLY A 166 5.49 1.32 -28.18
N PHE A 167 5.47 0.47 -27.14
CA PHE A 167 6.63 0.21 -26.26
C PHE A 167 7.23 1.51 -25.71
N HIS A 168 6.40 2.35 -25.10
CA HIS A 168 6.76 3.73 -24.72
C HIS A 168 7.64 3.84 -23.48
N VAL A 169 7.68 2.80 -22.63
CA VAL A 169 8.68 2.74 -21.56
C VAL A 169 10.06 2.55 -22.18
N LYS A 170 11.04 3.26 -21.65
CA LYS A 170 12.43 3.33 -22.13
C LYS A 170 13.37 3.31 -20.93
N GLU A 171 14.62 3.00 -21.17
CA GLU A 171 15.68 3.04 -20.17
C GLU A 171 15.67 4.32 -19.31
N GLU A 172 15.53 5.51 -19.90
CA GLU A 172 15.48 6.77 -19.14
C GLU A 172 14.35 6.84 -18.11
N HIS A 173 13.17 6.28 -18.42
CA HIS A 173 12.04 6.19 -17.50
C HIS A 173 12.33 5.24 -16.33
N VAL A 174 13.11 4.19 -16.58
CA VAL A 174 13.54 3.24 -15.54
C VAL A 174 14.53 3.91 -14.59
N ILE A 175 15.50 4.63 -15.15
CA ILE A 175 16.48 5.40 -14.36
C ILE A 175 15.78 6.50 -13.57
N GLU A 176 14.83 7.21 -14.17
CA GLU A 176 14.02 8.21 -13.48
C GLU A 176 13.28 7.60 -12.28
N ALA A 177 12.59 6.47 -12.47
CA ALA A 177 11.87 5.80 -11.39
C ALA A 177 12.81 5.36 -10.25
N ILE A 178 14.02 4.90 -10.56
CA ILE A 178 15.06 4.56 -9.58
C ILE A 178 15.59 5.80 -8.86
N GLU A 179 15.88 6.88 -9.60
CA GLU A 179 16.48 8.07 -9.01
C GLU A 179 15.49 8.88 -8.18
N ASN A 180 14.20 8.79 -8.47
CA ASN A 180 13.15 9.45 -7.71
C ASN A 180 12.72 8.66 -6.45
N THR A 181 13.41 7.58 -6.07
CA THR A 181 13.03 6.83 -4.88
C THR A 181 13.19 7.65 -3.61
N SER A 182 12.17 7.62 -2.77
CA SER A 182 12.16 8.29 -1.47
C SER A 182 11.34 7.50 -0.45
N SER A 183 11.60 7.76 0.83
CA SER A 183 10.78 7.27 1.94
C SER A 183 9.76 8.34 2.35
N GLY A 184 8.94 8.06 3.36
CA GLY A 184 7.88 8.95 3.81
C GLY A 184 6.60 8.82 2.99
N GLN A 185 5.81 9.89 2.90
CA GLN A 185 4.57 9.91 2.13
C GLN A 185 4.84 9.79 0.62
N ILE A 186 4.08 8.93 -0.06
CA ILE A 186 4.24 8.65 -1.50
C ILE A 186 2.95 8.92 -2.27
N ALA A 187 3.08 9.19 -3.56
CA ALA A 187 1.95 9.44 -4.45
C ALA A 187 1.15 8.15 -4.74
N GLU A 188 -0.16 8.31 -4.93
CA GLU A 188 -1.12 7.23 -5.22
C GLU A 188 -2.01 7.63 -6.42
N GLY A 189 -2.77 6.68 -6.95
CA GLY A 189 -3.64 6.87 -8.11
C GLY A 189 -2.88 6.69 -9.44
N ASN A 190 -2.95 7.72 -10.30
CA ASN A 190 -2.50 7.65 -11.68
C ASN A 190 -0.99 7.91 -11.85
N VAL A 191 -0.15 7.17 -11.13
CA VAL A 191 1.31 7.36 -11.12
C VAL A 191 2.08 6.06 -11.40
N GLY A 192 3.30 6.19 -11.90
CA GLY A 192 4.22 5.07 -12.12
C GLY A 192 3.62 4.01 -13.06
N GLY A 193 3.83 2.74 -12.73
CA GLY A 193 3.18 1.65 -13.46
C GLY A 193 1.64 1.64 -13.33
N GLY A 194 1.07 2.35 -12.36
CA GLY A 194 -0.38 2.48 -12.16
C GLY A 194 -1.09 3.45 -13.11
N THR A 195 -0.35 4.21 -13.90
CA THR A 195 -0.86 5.34 -14.71
C THR A 195 -2.13 5.01 -15.51
N GLY A 196 -2.08 3.99 -16.36
CA GLY A 196 -3.19 3.58 -17.24
C GLY A 196 -4.14 2.52 -16.68
N MET A 197 -4.03 2.18 -15.38
CA MET A 197 -4.72 1.02 -14.82
C MET A 197 -6.17 1.28 -14.38
N MET A 198 -7.00 0.23 -14.36
CA MET A 198 -8.43 0.27 -14.02
C MET A 198 -8.76 -0.78 -12.98
N CYS A 199 -9.51 -0.43 -11.94
CA CYS A 199 -9.85 -1.35 -10.87
C CYS A 199 -11.35 -1.31 -10.54
N LEU A 200 -11.97 -2.50 -10.49
CA LEU A 200 -13.34 -2.70 -10.02
C LEU A 200 -14.33 -1.74 -10.69
N GLY A 201 -14.21 -1.61 -12.01
CA GLY A 201 -15.06 -0.79 -12.87
C GLY A 201 -14.71 0.67 -12.98
N PHE A 202 -13.81 1.20 -12.15
CA PHE A 202 -13.38 2.60 -12.15
C PHE A 202 -11.88 2.72 -12.44
N LYS A 203 -11.35 3.94 -12.43
CA LYS A 203 -9.92 4.16 -12.50
C LYS A 203 -9.23 3.52 -11.29
N GLY A 204 -8.18 2.74 -11.55
CA GLY A 204 -7.29 2.15 -10.56
C GLY A 204 -5.93 2.81 -10.58
N GLY A 205 -4.89 2.09 -10.18
CA GLY A 205 -3.51 2.57 -10.25
C GLY A 205 -2.67 2.12 -9.09
N THR A 206 -1.77 2.98 -8.63
CA THR A 206 -0.92 2.70 -7.47
C THR A 206 -1.65 3.05 -6.18
N GLY A 207 -1.63 2.16 -5.19
CA GLY A 207 -2.11 2.46 -3.85
C GLY A 207 -1.24 1.83 -2.80
N THR A 208 -1.30 2.37 -1.59
CA THR A 208 -0.49 1.90 -0.48
C THR A 208 -1.24 1.98 0.84
N SER A 209 -0.81 1.18 1.81
CA SER A 209 -1.29 1.22 3.19
C SER A 209 -0.29 0.52 4.10
N SER A 210 -0.39 0.74 5.40
CA SER A 210 0.40 -0.01 6.39
C SER A 210 -0.39 -0.36 7.64
N ARG A 211 0.14 -1.31 8.41
CA ARG A 211 -0.35 -1.66 9.74
C ARG A 211 0.79 -1.83 10.71
N VAL A 212 0.58 -1.35 11.93
CA VAL A 212 1.45 -1.60 13.07
C VAL A 212 0.83 -2.70 13.92
N VAL A 213 1.62 -3.71 14.29
CA VAL A 213 1.19 -4.82 15.13
C VAL A 213 2.18 -5.10 16.23
N HIS A 214 1.68 -5.64 17.35
CA HIS A 214 2.51 -6.10 18.46
C HIS A 214 2.59 -7.61 18.48
N ILE A 215 3.81 -8.13 18.68
CA ILE A 215 4.08 -9.53 18.95
C ILE A 215 4.96 -9.58 20.19
N ASN A 216 4.39 -10.05 21.30
CA ASN A 216 4.97 -9.90 22.63
C ASN A 216 5.28 -8.42 22.91
N ASP A 217 6.51 -8.12 23.34
CA ASP A 217 6.97 -6.75 23.64
C ASP A 217 7.53 -6.02 22.42
N SER A 218 7.48 -6.63 21.23
CA SER A 218 8.00 -6.04 19.98
C SER A 218 6.87 -5.47 19.13
N MET A 219 7.13 -4.32 18.54
CA MET A 219 6.26 -3.67 17.57
C MET A 219 6.85 -3.87 16.17
N TYR A 220 6.02 -4.24 15.22
CA TYR A 220 6.39 -4.44 13.82
C TYR A 220 5.42 -3.72 12.89
N THR A 221 5.91 -3.39 11.70
CA THR A 221 5.17 -2.77 10.62
C THR A 221 4.98 -3.75 9.47
N VAL A 222 3.78 -3.78 8.90
CA VAL A 222 3.48 -4.41 7.61
C VAL A 222 3.07 -3.30 6.66
N GLY A 223 3.88 -3.05 5.64
CA GLY A 223 3.63 -2.08 4.58
C GLY A 223 3.20 -2.77 3.30
N VAL A 224 2.28 -2.17 2.53
CA VAL A 224 1.76 -2.74 1.29
C VAL A 224 1.74 -1.69 0.19
N LEU A 225 2.17 -2.06 -1.01
CA LEU A 225 1.96 -1.29 -2.24
C LEU A 225 1.30 -2.20 -3.28
N VAL A 226 0.28 -1.67 -3.95
CA VAL A 226 -0.44 -2.35 -5.03
C VAL A 226 -0.35 -1.58 -6.34
N GLN A 227 -0.30 -2.31 -7.45
CA GLN A 227 -0.69 -1.81 -8.77
C GLN A 227 -2.01 -2.49 -9.14
N SER A 228 -3.13 -1.80 -8.93
CA SER A 228 -4.48 -2.35 -9.04
C SER A 228 -5.06 -2.17 -10.45
N ASN A 229 -5.26 -3.29 -11.14
CA ASN A 229 -5.80 -3.33 -12.50
C ASN A 229 -6.84 -4.46 -12.69
N PHE A 230 -7.68 -4.76 -11.71
CA PHE A 230 -8.50 -5.99 -11.71
C PHE A 230 -9.96 -5.74 -11.34
N GLY A 231 -10.80 -6.75 -11.59
CA GLY A 231 -12.13 -6.85 -10.99
C GLY A 231 -13.23 -6.10 -11.74
N ALA A 232 -14.46 -6.54 -11.51
CA ALA A 232 -15.66 -6.01 -12.15
C ALA A 232 -16.39 -5.03 -11.23
N LYS A 233 -17.07 -4.04 -11.80
CA LYS A 233 -17.77 -3.01 -11.04
C LYS A 233 -18.74 -3.59 -10.04
N ARG A 234 -19.58 -4.53 -10.49
CA ARG A 234 -20.60 -5.21 -9.68
C ARG A 234 -20.04 -5.92 -8.44
N ASN A 235 -18.74 -6.23 -8.41
CA ASN A 235 -18.12 -6.91 -7.29
C ASN A 235 -17.53 -5.94 -6.26
N LEU A 236 -17.34 -4.65 -6.61
CA LEU A 236 -16.72 -3.66 -5.72
C LEU A 236 -17.42 -3.65 -4.36
N THR A 237 -16.65 -4.01 -3.35
CA THR A 237 -17.06 -4.01 -1.95
C THR A 237 -16.14 -3.09 -1.17
N ILE A 238 -16.70 -2.24 -0.31
CA ILE A 238 -15.92 -1.34 0.56
C ILE A 238 -16.44 -1.51 1.99
N ALA A 239 -15.58 -1.95 2.93
CA ALA A 239 -15.96 -2.26 4.32
C ALA A 239 -17.22 -3.16 4.43
N GLY A 240 -17.35 -4.13 3.51
CA GLY A 240 -18.48 -5.05 3.40
C GLY A 240 -19.75 -4.48 2.75
N VAL A 241 -19.74 -3.21 2.31
CA VAL A 241 -20.86 -2.57 1.59
C VAL A 241 -20.76 -2.90 0.10
N PRO A 242 -21.83 -3.33 -0.58
CA PRO A 242 -21.83 -3.66 -2.01
C PRO A 242 -21.85 -2.39 -2.90
N VAL A 243 -20.86 -1.52 -2.75
CA VAL A 243 -20.76 -0.21 -3.42
C VAL A 243 -20.90 -0.33 -4.93
N GLY A 244 -20.28 -1.34 -5.53
CA GLY A 244 -20.37 -1.62 -6.96
C GLY A 244 -21.79 -1.78 -7.50
N MET A 245 -22.65 -2.46 -6.72
CA MET A 245 -24.05 -2.68 -7.05
C MET A 245 -24.88 -1.41 -6.90
N GLU A 246 -24.59 -0.60 -5.88
CA GLU A 246 -25.27 0.67 -5.62
C GLU A 246 -24.92 1.74 -6.65
N LEU A 247 -23.73 1.66 -7.26
CA LEU A 247 -23.26 2.60 -8.28
C LEU A 247 -23.53 2.14 -9.71
N LEU A 248 -24.32 1.08 -9.96
CA LEU A 248 -24.51 0.55 -11.33
C LEU A 248 -25.02 1.58 -12.34
N ASN A 249 -25.82 2.56 -11.90
CA ASN A 249 -26.31 3.67 -12.72
C ASN A 249 -25.27 4.76 -13.01
N ILE A 250 -24.15 4.79 -12.29
CA ILE A 250 -23.07 5.77 -12.48
C ILE A 250 -22.12 5.30 -13.58
N LYS A 251 -21.80 6.16 -14.54
CA LYS A 251 -20.82 5.84 -15.59
C LYS A 251 -19.43 5.64 -14.97
N SER A 252 -18.74 4.56 -15.32
CA SER A 252 -17.45 4.19 -14.70
C SER A 252 -16.34 3.98 -15.73
N GLU A 253 -16.70 3.65 -16.96
CA GLU A 253 -15.81 3.62 -18.12
C GLU A 253 -16.57 3.98 -19.41
N GLU A 254 -15.83 4.34 -20.45
CA GLU A 254 -16.33 4.60 -21.78
C GLU A 254 -15.36 4.04 -22.82
N TYR A 255 -15.88 3.17 -23.67
CA TYR A 255 -15.14 2.56 -24.76
C TYR A 255 -15.61 3.18 -26.07
N LYS A 256 -14.77 4.01 -26.69
CA LYS A 256 -15.08 4.80 -27.91
C LYS A 256 -14.46 4.22 -29.17
N GLY A 257 -13.45 3.36 -29.05
CA GLY A 257 -12.77 2.73 -30.17
C GLY A 257 -11.91 1.56 -29.71
N ASP A 258 -11.18 0.96 -30.64
CA ASP A 258 -10.29 -0.21 -30.45
C ASP A 258 -9.52 -0.23 -29.11
N PRO A 259 -9.15 -1.41 -28.62
CA PRO A 259 -9.09 -2.70 -29.33
C PRO A 259 -10.38 -3.52 -29.25
N ILE A 260 -10.87 -4.03 -30.40
CA ILE A 260 -11.75 -5.22 -30.41
C ILE A 260 -11.04 -6.31 -29.59
N SER A 261 -11.48 -6.49 -28.36
CA SER A 261 -10.82 -7.31 -27.35
C SER A 261 -11.76 -8.39 -26.88
N ASN A 262 -11.23 -9.59 -26.64
CA ASN A 262 -11.94 -10.64 -25.93
C ASN A 262 -11.96 -10.41 -24.40
N ARG A 263 -11.38 -9.29 -23.93
CA ARG A 263 -11.40 -8.87 -22.52
C ARG A 263 -12.85 -8.83 -22.04
N LYS A 264 -13.11 -9.53 -20.94
CA LYS A 264 -14.38 -9.49 -20.22
C LYS A 264 -14.25 -8.54 -19.04
N GLU A 265 -15.37 -7.95 -18.65
CA GLU A 265 -15.42 -7.20 -17.40
C GLU A 265 -14.95 -8.10 -16.25
N GLY A 266 -13.97 -7.61 -15.48
CA GLY A 266 -13.32 -8.37 -14.42
C GLY A 266 -12.03 -9.09 -14.79
N ASP A 267 -11.65 -9.15 -16.07
CA ASP A 267 -10.27 -9.44 -16.48
C ASP A 267 -9.35 -8.26 -16.10
N GLY A 268 -8.06 -8.52 -15.93
CA GLY A 268 -7.15 -7.52 -15.39
C GLY A 268 -5.83 -8.10 -14.88
N SER A 269 -5.23 -7.45 -13.89
CA SER A 269 -4.13 -7.99 -13.09
C SER A 269 -4.02 -7.19 -11.78
N ILE A 270 -3.37 -7.75 -10.78
CA ILE A 270 -2.90 -6.99 -9.62
C ILE A 270 -1.54 -7.51 -9.18
N ILE A 271 -0.60 -6.56 -9.04
CA ILE A 271 0.66 -6.81 -8.36
C ILE A 271 0.57 -6.25 -6.95
N VAL A 272 0.94 -7.06 -5.96
CA VAL A 272 0.98 -6.64 -4.55
C VAL A 272 2.36 -6.93 -3.97
N ILE A 273 2.98 -5.90 -3.41
CA ILE A 273 4.25 -5.99 -2.71
C ILE A 273 4.02 -5.72 -1.23
N VAL A 274 4.44 -6.65 -0.39
CA VAL A 274 4.38 -6.55 1.07
C VAL A 274 5.78 -6.42 1.64
N ALA A 275 6.01 -5.39 2.44
CA ALA A 275 7.22 -5.20 3.22
C ALA A 275 6.90 -5.39 4.71
N THR A 276 7.86 -5.89 5.48
CA THR A 276 7.77 -5.87 6.95
C THR A 276 9.14 -5.76 7.59
N ASP A 277 9.22 -5.17 8.76
CA ASP A 277 10.41 -5.16 9.62
C ASP A 277 10.43 -6.35 10.62
N ALA A 278 9.41 -7.21 10.59
CA ALA A 278 9.40 -8.43 11.40
C ALA A 278 10.48 -9.43 10.91
N PRO A 279 11.30 -10.02 11.80
CA PRO A 279 12.31 -10.99 11.43
C PRO A 279 11.62 -12.29 10.97
N LEU A 280 11.53 -12.46 9.65
CA LEU A 280 10.86 -13.60 9.02
C LEU A 280 11.80 -14.35 8.08
N LEU A 281 11.69 -15.66 8.09
CA LEU A 281 12.36 -16.56 7.16
C LEU A 281 11.59 -16.64 5.82
N PRO A 282 12.23 -17.05 4.71
CA PRO A 282 11.58 -17.11 3.39
C PRO A 282 10.27 -17.91 3.35
N HIS A 283 10.19 -19.04 4.05
CA HIS A 283 8.97 -19.84 4.11
C HIS A 283 7.84 -19.16 4.89
N GLN A 284 8.15 -18.27 5.83
CA GLN A 284 7.16 -17.46 6.54
C GLN A 284 6.65 -16.32 5.65
N LEU A 285 7.54 -15.70 4.87
CA LEU A 285 7.17 -14.70 3.87
C LEU A 285 6.29 -15.30 2.76
N LYS A 286 6.48 -16.57 2.39
CA LYS A 286 5.53 -17.29 1.53
C LYS A 286 4.13 -17.33 2.14
N ARG A 287 4.00 -17.57 3.45
CA ARG A 287 2.72 -17.59 4.16
C ARG A 287 2.09 -16.19 4.21
N ILE A 288 2.89 -15.14 4.36
CA ILE A 288 2.44 -13.73 4.25
C ILE A 288 1.88 -13.47 2.85
N ALA A 289 2.62 -13.80 1.79
CA ALA A 289 2.16 -13.62 0.42
C ALA A 289 0.84 -14.37 0.12
N GLN A 290 0.62 -15.52 0.77
CA GLN A 290 -0.64 -16.28 0.68
C GLN A 290 -1.83 -15.65 1.42
N ARG A 291 -1.65 -14.58 2.21
CA ARG A 291 -2.74 -13.81 2.83
C ARG A 291 -3.29 -12.72 1.94
N ILE A 292 -2.49 -12.24 1.00
CA ILE A 292 -2.86 -11.17 0.06
C ILE A 292 -4.19 -11.44 -0.67
N PRO A 293 -4.48 -12.68 -1.16
CA PRO A 293 -5.77 -13.00 -1.76
C PRO A 293 -6.99 -12.71 -0.88
N LEU A 294 -6.86 -12.78 0.45
CA LEU A 294 -7.99 -12.50 1.36
C LEU A 294 -8.35 -11.01 1.33
N GLY A 295 -7.36 -10.11 1.32
CA GLY A 295 -7.59 -8.66 1.20
C GLY A 295 -8.16 -8.29 -0.17
N ILE A 296 -7.67 -8.91 -1.24
CA ILE A 296 -8.25 -8.79 -2.60
C ILE A 296 -9.71 -9.28 -2.60
N GLY A 297 -9.99 -10.38 -1.91
CA GLY A 297 -11.34 -10.94 -1.77
C GLY A 297 -12.31 -10.02 -1.04
N ASN A 298 -11.84 -9.29 -0.01
CA ASN A 298 -12.65 -8.34 0.77
C ASN A 298 -13.19 -7.19 -0.09
N VAL A 299 -12.44 -6.76 -1.10
CA VAL A 299 -12.85 -5.67 -2.01
C VAL A 299 -13.59 -6.16 -3.26
N GLY A 300 -13.75 -7.48 -3.43
CA GLY A 300 -14.52 -8.09 -4.52
C GLY A 300 -13.70 -8.81 -5.59
N GLY A 301 -12.40 -8.97 -5.42
CA GLY A 301 -11.56 -9.76 -6.31
C GLY A 301 -11.86 -11.25 -6.26
N ARG A 302 -11.76 -11.90 -7.42
CA ARG A 302 -12.15 -13.32 -7.59
C ARG A 302 -11.14 -14.16 -8.36
N GLY A 303 -9.97 -13.61 -8.71
CA GLY A 303 -8.97 -14.31 -9.53
C GLY A 303 -9.58 -14.81 -10.85
N SER A 304 -10.21 -13.90 -11.60
CA SER A 304 -10.83 -14.26 -12.89
C SER A 304 -9.79 -14.84 -13.85
N ASN A 305 -10.22 -15.62 -14.85
CA ASN A 305 -9.32 -16.29 -15.78
C ASN A 305 -8.29 -15.34 -16.42
N GLY A 306 -8.74 -14.15 -16.82
CA GLY A 306 -7.88 -13.14 -17.42
C GLY A 306 -7.03 -12.34 -16.43
N SER A 307 -7.12 -12.59 -15.11
CA SER A 307 -6.49 -11.75 -14.07
C SER A 307 -5.10 -12.22 -13.65
N GLY A 308 -4.03 -11.49 -13.97
CA GLY A 308 -2.70 -11.77 -13.41
C GLY A 308 -2.57 -11.35 -11.95
N ASP A 309 -2.74 -12.28 -11.00
CA ASP A 309 -2.77 -11.99 -9.57
C ASP A 309 -1.49 -12.55 -8.90
N ILE A 310 -0.45 -11.73 -8.84
CA ILE A 310 0.92 -12.15 -8.47
C ILE A 310 1.49 -11.22 -7.39
N PHE A 311 2.10 -11.82 -6.36
CA PHE A 311 2.48 -11.09 -5.16
C PHE A 311 3.87 -11.45 -4.67
N LEU A 312 4.54 -10.51 -4.01
CA LEU A 312 5.83 -10.71 -3.35
C LEU A 312 5.81 -10.12 -1.94
N ALA A 313 6.41 -10.82 -0.99
CA ALA A 313 6.61 -10.35 0.37
C ALA A 313 8.10 -10.41 0.74
N PHE A 314 8.62 -9.37 1.38
CA PHE A 314 9.99 -9.31 1.88
C PHE A 314 10.07 -8.76 3.30
N SER A 315 11.14 -9.13 4.02
CA SER A 315 11.45 -8.60 5.36
C SER A 315 12.73 -7.77 5.33
N THR A 316 12.68 -6.55 5.87
CA THR A 316 13.85 -5.66 5.98
C THR A 316 14.74 -6.02 7.18
N ALA A 317 14.27 -6.87 8.10
CA ALA A 317 15.03 -7.39 9.22
C ALA A 317 16.25 -8.23 8.77
N ASN A 318 17.07 -8.66 9.74
CA ASN A 318 18.25 -9.50 9.48
C ASN A 318 19.19 -8.91 8.41
N GLU A 319 19.66 -7.66 8.59
CA GLU A 319 20.54 -6.99 7.61
C GLU A 319 21.84 -7.77 7.31
N GLY A 320 22.34 -8.53 8.29
CA GLY A 320 23.50 -9.40 8.14
C GLY A 320 23.21 -10.83 7.65
N ALA A 321 21.98 -11.15 7.22
CA ALA A 321 21.63 -12.52 6.82
C ALA A 321 22.41 -13.00 5.59
N PHE A 322 22.65 -12.12 4.62
CA PHE A 322 23.33 -12.47 3.39
C PHE A 322 24.84 -12.55 3.59
N SER A 323 25.43 -13.69 3.21
CA SER A 323 26.87 -13.91 3.19
C SER A 323 27.23 -14.87 2.07
N ARG A 324 28.36 -14.61 1.39
CA ARG A 324 28.84 -15.45 0.27
C ARG A 324 29.80 -16.55 0.69
N SER A 325 30.32 -16.49 1.91
CA SER A 325 31.43 -17.35 2.35
C SER A 325 31.29 -17.83 3.79
N GLU A 326 30.66 -17.03 4.64
CA GLU A 326 30.49 -17.32 6.05
C GLU A 326 29.04 -17.71 6.39
N ASN A 327 28.88 -18.53 7.43
CA ASN A 327 27.57 -18.76 8.04
C ASN A 327 27.12 -17.51 8.81
N THR A 328 25.82 -17.25 8.83
CA THR A 328 25.21 -16.11 9.52
C THR A 328 24.21 -16.59 10.58
N THR A 329 24.02 -15.80 11.61
CA THR A 329 22.94 -15.99 12.59
C THR A 329 21.80 -15.04 12.26
N VAL A 330 20.57 -15.53 12.35
CA VAL A 330 19.37 -14.77 12.03
C VAL A 330 18.35 -14.91 13.15
N GLU A 331 17.56 -13.87 13.35
CA GLU A 331 16.38 -13.89 14.21
C GLU A 331 15.16 -14.30 13.39
N SER A 332 14.19 -14.93 14.05
CA SER A 332 12.92 -15.32 13.44
C SER A 332 11.80 -15.24 14.47
N VAL A 333 10.68 -14.64 14.07
CA VAL A 333 9.42 -14.74 14.82
C VAL A 333 8.97 -16.21 14.83
N SER A 334 8.46 -16.68 15.98
CA SER A 334 7.88 -18.01 16.11
C SER A 334 6.65 -18.18 15.20
N ASN A 335 6.52 -19.34 14.58
CA ASN A 335 5.40 -19.63 13.68
C ASN A 335 4.01 -19.54 14.36
N ASP A 336 3.94 -19.80 15.66
CA ASP A 336 2.69 -19.74 16.45
C ASP A 336 2.27 -18.29 16.75
N MET A 337 3.21 -17.35 16.64
CA MET A 337 3.01 -15.93 16.97
C MET A 337 2.79 -15.05 15.74
N ILE A 338 2.80 -15.61 14.53
CA ILE A 338 2.82 -14.84 13.27
C ILE A 338 1.45 -14.30 12.85
N SER A 339 0.36 -14.76 13.46
CA SER A 339 -1.03 -14.42 13.05
C SER A 339 -1.33 -12.91 12.99
N PRO A 340 -0.81 -12.05 13.89
CA PRO A 340 -0.98 -10.59 13.76
C PRO A 340 -0.45 -10.04 12.43
N LEU A 341 0.67 -10.56 11.92
CA LEU A 341 1.22 -10.15 10.61
C LEU A 341 0.33 -10.62 9.46
N PHE A 342 -0.32 -11.77 9.60
CA PHE A 342 -1.29 -12.24 8.60
C PHE A 342 -2.50 -11.32 8.54
N GLU A 343 -3.07 -10.96 9.69
CA GLU A 343 -4.23 -10.08 9.74
C GLU A 343 -3.88 -8.68 9.21
N ALA A 344 -2.77 -8.12 9.65
CA ALA A 344 -2.24 -6.85 9.14
C ALA A 344 -2.04 -6.85 7.63
N THR A 345 -1.55 -7.95 7.06
CA THR A 345 -1.41 -8.10 5.61
C THR A 345 -2.76 -8.00 4.91
N VAL A 346 -3.79 -8.69 5.41
CA VAL A 346 -5.15 -8.64 4.83
C VAL A 346 -5.72 -7.22 4.88
N GLN A 347 -5.62 -6.59 6.05
CA GLN A 347 -6.14 -5.23 6.29
C GLN A 347 -5.44 -4.19 5.42
N ALA A 348 -4.10 -4.24 5.34
CA ALA A 348 -3.32 -3.30 4.53
C ALA A 348 -3.55 -3.50 3.02
N VAL A 349 -3.73 -4.73 2.55
CA VAL A 349 -4.07 -5.00 1.13
C VAL A 349 -5.44 -4.45 0.78
N GLU A 350 -6.46 -4.71 1.61
CA GLU A 350 -7.80 -4.17 1.43
C GLU A 350 -7.77 -2.64 1.31
N GLU A 351 -7.12 -1.97 2.26
CA GLU A 351 -7.03 -0.52 2.28
C GLU A 351 -6.20 0.05 1.12
N ALA A 352 -5.06 -0.57 0.77
CA ALA A 352 -4.22 -0.10 -0.34
C ALA A 352 -4.95 -0.12 -1.68
N ILE A 353 -5.81 -1.12 -1.93
CA ILE A 353 -6.62 -1.18 -3.16
C ILE A 353 -7.64 -0.04 -3.20
N ILE A 354 -8.33 0.21 -2.09
CA ILE A 354 -9.31 1.30 -2.04
C ILE A 354 -8.63 2.67 -2.10
N ASN A 355 -7.46 2.84 -1.47
CA ASN A 355 -6.66 4.07 -1.60
C ASN A 355 -6.24 4.33 -3.05
N ALA A 356 -5.85 3.29 -3.81
CA ALA A 356 -5.56 3.44 -5.23
C ALA A 356 -6.76 4.02 -6.01
N MET A 357 -7.95 3.48 -5.78
CA MET A 357 -9.18 3.92 -6.46
C MET A 357 -9.65 5.31 -6.03
N VAL A 358 -9.47 5.65 -4.75
CA VAL A 358 -9.85 6.95 -4.19
C VAL A 358 -8.91 8.05 -4.68
N ALA A 359 -7.60 7.79 -4.72
CA ALA A 359 -6.59 8.74 -5.20
C ALA A 359 -6.61 8.90 -6.73
N ALA A 360 -7.09 7.90 -7.47
CA ALA A 360 -7.16 7.93 -8.92
C ALA A 360 -8.10 9.02 -9.45
N GLU A 361 -7.68 9.66 -10.54
CA GLU A 361 -8.46 10.68 -11.25
C GLU A 361 -8.99 10.14 -12.58
N THR A 362 -10.10 10.70 -13.07
CA THR A 362 -10.63 10.35 -14.39
C THR A 362 -9.57 10.56 -15.45
N MET A 363 -9.38 9.56 -16.32
CA MET A 363 -8.35 9.59 -17.34
C MET A 363 -8.93 9.18 -18.70
N GLU A 364 -8.67 10.03 -19.69
CA GLU A 364 -8.86 9.70 -21.10
C GLU A 364 -7.54 9.16 -21.68
N GLY A 365 -7.63 8.11 -22.48
CA GLY A 365 -6.52 7.45 -23.15
C GLY A 365 -6.76 7.28 -24.66
N ILE A 366 -6.23 6.19 -25.21
CA ILE A 366 -6.36 5.87 -26.63
C ILE A 366 -7.81 5.92 -27.13
N HIS A 367 -8.03 6.44 -28.33
CA HIS A 367 -9.35 6.61 -28.96
C HIS A 367 -10.34 7.48 -28.19
N GLY A 368 -9.89 8.20 -27.15
CA GLY A 368 -10.77 8.86 -26.20
C GLY A 368 -11.46 7.89 -25.24
N ASN A 369 -11.01 6.63 -25.14
CA ASN A 369 -11.45 5.70 -24.11
C ASN A 369 -11.22 6.33 -22.75
N THR A 370 -12.21 6.25 -21.87
CA THR A 370 -12.20 6.97 -20.59
C THR A 370 -12.43 6.00 -19.45
N SER A 371 -11.61 6.08 -18.41
CA SER A 371 -11.88 5.45 -17.12
C SER A 371 -12.15 6.54 -16.10
N TYR A 372 -13.33 6.50 -15.48
CA TYR A 372 -13.77 7.53 -14.54
C TYR A 372 -13.28 7.22 -13.13
N ARG A 373 -12.96 8.27 -12.37
CA ARG A 373 -12.65 8.14 -10.94
C ARG A 373 -13.81 7.50 -10.17
N LEU A 374 -13.50 6.90 -9.02
CA LEU A 374 -14.54 6.54 -8.05
C LEU A 374 -15.28 7.82 -7.62
N PRO A 375 -16.63 7.87 -7.71
CA PRO A 375 -17.41 9.04 -7.34
C PRO A 375 -17.47 9.16 -5.81
N HIS A 376 -16.69 10.08 -5.23
CA HIS A 376 -16.48 10.16 -3.78
C HIS A 376 -17.78 10.47 -3.03
N ASP A 377 -18.57 11.45 -3.48
CA ASP A 377 -19.80 11.86 -2.82
C ASP A 377 -20.85 10.73 -2.82
N GLU A 378 -21.07 10.10 -3.97
CA GLU A 378 -21.99 8.97 -4.10
C GLU A 378 -21.50 7.76 -3.29
N THR A 379 -20.19 7.54 -3.23
CA THR A 379 -19.62 6.48 -2.38
C THR A 379 -19.92 6.77 -0.91
N ILE A 380 -19.71 8.00 -0.44
CA ILE A 380 -20.02 8.41 0.94
C ILE A 380 -21.50 8.22 1.25
N GLU A 381 -22.41 8.61 0.35
CA GLU A 381 -23.85 8.42 0.53
C GLU A 381 -24.24 6.93 0.61
N VAL A 382 -23.59 6.07 -0.20
CA VAL A 382 -23.75 4.62 -0.09
C VAL A 382 -23.23 4.10 1.26
N MET A 383 -22.07 4.56 1.72
CA MET A 383 -21.54 4.16 3.03
C MET A 383 -22.47 4.58 4.18
N LYS A 384 -23.05 5.78 4.11
CA LYS A 384 -24.07 6.25 5.07
C LYS A 384 -25.33 5.40 5.04
N LYS A 385 -25.86 5.07 3.85
CA LYS A 385 -27.03 4.20 3.66
C LYS A 385 -26.88 2.87 4.39
N TYR A 386 -25.67 2.32 4.45
CA TYR A 386 -25.37 1.04 5.10
C TYR A 386 -24.85 1.17 6.54
N ASN A 387 -24.86 2.36 7.15
CA ASN A 387 -24.31 2.62 8.48
C ASN A 387 -22.82 2.21 8.60
N ARG A 388 -22.07 2.42 7.53
CA ARG A 388 -20.63 2.12 7.42
C ARG A 388 -19.79 3.37 7.14
N TYR A 389 -20.35 4.55 7.34
CA TYR A 389 -19.61 5.81 7.29
C TYR A 389 -19.12 6.18 8.70
N GLN A 390 -17.82 6.46 8.85
CA GLN A 390 -17.17 6.90 10.08
C GLN A 390 -16.43 8.22 9.83
N PRO A 391 -17.01 9.38 10.17
CA PRO A 391 -16.31 10.64 10.01
C PRO A 391 -15.09 10.69 10.93
N GLU A 392 -14.10 11.51 10.55
CA GLU A 392 -12.93 11.74 11.39
C GLU A 392 -13.35 12.25 12.79
N VAL A 393 -12.86 11.59 13.82
CA VAL A 393 -13.16 11.94 15.21
C VAL A 393 -12.02 12.80 15.75
N ILE A 394 -12.20 14.12 15.72
CA ILE A 394 -11.23 15.07 16.27
C ILE A 394 -11.50 15.26 17.76
N LEU A 395 -10.71 14.61 18.59
CA LEU A 395 -10.71 14.80 20.05
C LEU A 395 -9.63 15.78 20.47
N LYS A 396 -9.98 16.80 21.25
CA LYS A 396 -8.97 17.75 21.75
C LYS A 396 -8.15 17.10 22.86
N ASN A 397 -6.87 17.46 22.97
CA ASN A 397 -5.99 16.92 24.02
C ASN A 397 -6.60 17.02 25.43
N LYS A 398 -7.26 18.14 25.77
CA LYS A 398 -7.95 18.31 27.06
C LYS A 398 -9.11 17.33 27.28
N GLU A 399 -9.77 16.90 26.21
CA GLU A 399 -10.84 15.89 26.28
C GLU A 399 -10.22 14.51 26.49
N LEU A 400 -9.10 14.21 25.82
CA LEU A 400 -8.36 12.96 26.01
C LEU A 400 -7.85 12.78 27.44
N GLU A 401 -7.35 13.85 28.07
CA GLU A 401 -6.89 13.83 29.47
C GLU A 401 -7.97 13.32 30.43
N THR A 402 -9.26 13.55 30.13
CA THR A 402 -10.37 13.12 30.99
C THR A 402 -10.53 11.59 31.03
N TYR A 403 -10.06 10.88 30.00
CA TYR A 403 -10.09 9.42 29.90
C TYR A 403 -8.87 8.75 30.54
N ALA A 404 -7.77 9.48 30.73
CA ALA A 404 -6.56 8.93 31.33
C ALA A 404 -6.76 8.63 32.81
N GLY A 405 -6.28 7.47 33.28
CA GLY A 405 -6.40 7.02 34.66
C GLY A 405 -6.41 5.50 34.77
N LYS A 406 -6.55 5.01 35.99
CA LYS A 406 -6.63 3.59 36.33
C LYS A 406 -8.08 3.20 36.55
N TYR A 407 -8.52 2.18 35.83
CA TYR A 407 -9.89 1.67 35.86
C TYR A 407 -9.90 0.26 36.44
N GLU A 408 -10.55 0.07 37.58
CA GLU A 408 -10.62 -1.22 38.29
C GLU A 408 -11.91 -1.97 37.96
N PHE A 409 -11.78 -3.24 37.58
CA PHE A 409 -12.89 -4.18 37.33
C PHE A 409 -13.30 -4.89 38.62
N ARG A 410 -12.29 -5.32 39.38
CA ARG A 410 -12.33 -6.02 40.68
C ARG A 410 -10.91 -6.00 41.28
N PRO A 411 -10.71 -6.34 42.57
CA PRO A 411 -9.39 -6.31 43.19
C PRO A 411 -8.32 -7.01 42.32
N GLU A 412 -7.20 -6.32 42.08
CA GLU A 412 -6.05 -6.74 41.26
C GLU A 412 -6.30 -6.88 39.75
N ALA A 413 -7.53 -6.65 39.27
CA ALA A 413 -7.86 -6.58 37.86
C ALA A 413 -8.21 -5.14 37.48
N TYR A 414 -7.28 -4.47 36.80
CA TYR A 414 -7.42 -3.09 36.35
C TYR A 414 -6.89 -2.92 34.93
N ALA A 415 -7.18 -1.77 34.33
CA ALA A 415 -6.48 -1.27 33.15
C ALA A 415 -6.00 0.16 33.40
N THR A 416 -4.83 0.48 32.88
CA THR A 416 -4.28 1.84 32.92
C THR A 416 -4.47 2.48 31.56
N ILE A 417 -5.11 3.64 31.53
CA ILE A 417 -5.28 4.46 30.33
C ILE A 417 -4.37 5.67 30.45
N SER A 418 -3.59 5.92 29.40
CA SER A 418 -2.61 7.01 29.34
C SER A 418 -2.77 7.77 28.02
N GLN A 419 -2.36 9.03 28.03
CA GLN A 419 -2.33 9.87 26.84
C GLN A 419 -0.89 10.20 26.47
N GLU A 420 -0.52 9.94 25.21
CA GLU A 420 0.80 10.24 24.66
C GLU A 420 0.65 10.75 23.23
N GLY A 421 1.30 11.88 22.90
CA GLY A 421 1.30 12.39 21.53
C GLY A 421 -0.08 12.71 20.95
N GLY A 422 -1.07 13.03 21.78
CA GLY A 422 -2.46 13.26 21.34
C GLY A 422 -3.26 11.99 21.04
N LYS A 423 -2.76 10.83 21.45
CA LYS A 423 -3.45 9.53 21.34
C LYS A 423 -3.69 8.94 22.73
N LEU A 424 -4.70 8.09 22.85
CA LEU A 424 -4.96 7.30 24.04
C LEU A 424 -4.40 5.90 23.88
N PHE A 425 -3.99 5.34 25.01
CA PHE A 425 -3.47 3.99 25.07
C PHE A 425 -3.96 3.29 26.33
N ILE A 426 -4.26 2.02 26.20
CA ILE A 426 -4.63 1.15 27.31
C ILE A 426 -3.57 0.07 27.54
N GLN A 427 -3.34 -0.25 28.81
CA GLN A 427 -2.49 -1.37 29.22
C GLN A 427 -3.18 -2.17 30.31
N PHE A 428 -3.24 -3.49 30.13
CA PHE A 428 -3.62 -4.42 31.19
C PHE A 428 -2.37 -4.93 31.91
N PRO A 429 -2.49 -5.44 33.15
CA PRO A 429 -1.37 -6.01 33.88
C PRO A 429 -0.63 -7.06 33.03
N LYS A 430 0.68 -6.87 32.85
CA LYS A 430 1.58 -7.77 32.11
C LYS A 430 1.27 -7.89 30.61
N THR A 431 0.57 -6.92 30.02
CA THR A 431 0.44 -6.81 28.57
C THR A 431 1.25 -5.63 28.05
N HIS A 432 1.49 -5.62 26.73
CA HIS A 432 1.96 -4.41 26.07
C HIS A 432 0.89 -3.32 26.15
N LYS A 433 1.31 -2.12 25.79
CA LYS A 433 0.47 -0.94 25.68
C LYS A 433 -0.14 -0.89 24.28
N ALA A 434 -1.45 -0.77 24.19
CA ALA A 434 -2.18 -0.76 22.92
C ALA A 434 -2.85 0.59 22.68
N GLU A 435 -2.80 1.08 21.44
CA GLU A 435 -3.45 2.33 21.03
C GLU A 435 -4.99 2.16 21.02
N MET A 436 -5.68 3.20 21.47
CA MET A 436 -7.13 3.30 21.48
C MET A 436 -7.60 4.22 20.34
N SER A 437 -8.20 3.62 19.31
CA SER A 437 -8.63 4.32 18.10
C SER A 437 -10.09 4.77 18.24
N PRO A 438 -10.39 6.09 18.12
CA PRO A 438 -11.72 6.61 18.36
C PRO A 438 -12.71 6.20 17.26
N ILE A 439 -13.87 5.68 17.65
CA ILE A 439 -15.04 5.47 16.77
C ILE A 439 -15.98 6.68 16.85
N ASN A 440 -16.08 7.27 18.03
CA ASN A 440 -16.80 8.48 18.33
C ASN A 440 -16.23 9.09 19.61
N ASN A 441 -16.83 10.18 20.10
CA ASN A 441 -16.26 10.95 21.19
C ASN A 441 -16.09 10.19 22.51
N HIS A 442 -16.74 9.04 22.72
CA HIS A 442 -16.65 8.28 23.97
C HIS A 442 -16.40 6.79 23.76
N THR A 443 -16.21 6.33 22.52
CA THR A 443 -16.05 4.91 22.18
C THR A 443 -14.80 4.72 21.35
N PHE A 444 -13.98 3.75 21.75
CA PHE A 444 -12.69 3.46 21.16
C PHE A 444 -12.56 1.97 20.85
N GLU A 445 -11.91 1.62 19.74
CA GLU A 445 -11.44 0.26 19.46
C GLU A 445 -10.00 0.09 19.92
N VAL A 446 -9.67 -1.11 20.38
CA VAL A 446 -8.31 -1.49 20.74
C VAL A 446 -8.00 -2.77 19.97
N PHE A 447 -7.45 -2.58 18.77
CA PHE A 447 -7.28 -3.65 17.79
C PHE A 447 -6.42 -4.80 18.32
N ASP A 448 -5.32 -4.49 19.01
CA ASP A 448 -4.40 -5.47 19.61
C ASP A 448 -5.09 -6.49 20.52
N PHE A 449 -6.17 -6.10 21.17
CA PHE A 449 -6.91 -6.95 22.12
C PHE A 449 -8.26 -7.41 21.56
N GLY A 450 -8.66 -6.93 20.38
CA GLY A 450 -9.98 -7.22 19.81
C GLY A 450 -11.14 -6.75 20.69
N ILE A 451 -10.96 -5.64 21.41
CA ILE A 451 -11.95 -5.11 22.35
C ILE A 451 -12.43 -3.72 21.93
N ARG A 452 -13.61 -3.36 22.44
CA ARG A 452 -14.14 -2.00 22.34
C ARG A 452 -14.37 -1.43 23.74
N ILE A 453 -14.03 -0.17 23.92
CA ILE A 453 -14.15 0.55 25.20
C ILE A 453 -15.11 1.71 25.01
N SER A 454 -16.11 1.83 25.88
CA SER A 454 -17.03 2.96 25.89
C SER A 454 -17.04 3.62 27.27
N PHE A 455 -16.75 4.91 27.32
CA PHE A 455 -16.78 5.69 28.54
C PHE A 455 -18.18 6.23 28.81
N ASN A 456 -18.55 6.30 30.09
CA ASN A 456 -19.75 7.03 30.49
C ASN A 456 -19.52 8.55 30.33
N LYS A 457 -20.60 9.34 30.38
CA LYS A 457 -20.54 10.79 30.15
C LYS A 457 -19.60 11.56 31.09
N ASN A 458 -19.35 11.03 32.29
CA ASN A 458 -18.51 11.68 33.30
C ASN A 458 -17.08 11.11 33.34
N THR A 459 -16.76 10.18 32.44
CA THR A 459 -15.50 9.42 32.34
C THR A 459 -15.04 8.69 33.61
N THR A 460 -15.92 8.59 34.61
CA THR A 460 -15.69 7.90 35.89
C THR A 460 -15.86 6.39 35.78
N GLU A 461 -16.52 5.92 34.73
CA GLU A 461 -16.67 4.50 34.44
C GLU A 461 -16.46 4.25 32.95
N LEU A 462 -15.95 3.06 32.63
CA LEU A 462 -15.91 2.55 31.28
C LEU A 462 -16.53 1.15 31.20
N THR A 463 -17.00 0.79 30.02
CA THR A 463 -17.45 -0.55 29.67
C THR A 463 -16.50 -1.11 28.63
N ILE A 464 -15.92 -2.28 28.91
CA ILE A 464 -15.15 -3.08 27.96
C ILE A 464 -16.07 -4.13 27.36
N MET A 465 -16.16 -4.13 26.03
CA MET A 465 -16.86 -5.13 25.23
C MET A 465 -15.84 -6.12 24.68
N ALA A 466 -15.85 -7.34 25.21
CA ALA A 466 -14.91 -8.42 24.89
C ALA A 466 -15.56 -9.79 25.17
N ASN A 467 -16.39 -10.28 24.24
CA ASN A 467 -17.23 -11.48 24.44
C ASN A 467 -18.11 -11.39 25.71
N GLY A 468 -18.75 -10.23 25.90
CA GLY A 468 -19.47 -9.84 27.10
C GLY A 468 -19.15 -8.38 27.45
N GLU A 469 -19.82 -7.86 28.48
CA GLU A 469 -19.59 -6.51 28.98
C GLU A 469 -18.98 -6.55 30.37
N THR A 470 -17.83 -5.90 30.55
CA THR A 470 -17.19 -5.69 31.85
C THR A 470 -17.14 -4.21 32.15
N LYS A 471 -17.73 -3.79 33.28
CA LYS A 471 -17.68 -2.40 33.75
C LYS A 471 -16.46 -2.20 34.64
N ALA A 472 -15.85 -1.03 34.54
CA ALA A 472 -14.70 -0.63 35.36
C ALA A 472 -14.91 0.78 35.90
N LYS A 473 -14.48 1.02 37.14
CA LYS A 473 -14.55 2.34 37.77
C LYS A 473 -13.17 2.97 37.82
N LYS A 474 -13.09 4.27 37.54
CA LYS A 474 -11.87 5.05 37.68
C LYS A 474 -11.52 5.17 39.17
N VAL A 475 -10.32 4.73 39.55
CA VAL A 475 -9.84 4.72 40.94
C VAL A 475 -8.66 5.66 41.18
N GLU A 476 -7.91 5.97 40.12
CA GLU A 476 -6.80 6.95 40.06
C GLU A 476 -6.91 7.65 38.70
#